data_AF-A0A7K9R9H8-F1
#
_entry.id   AF-A0A7K9R9H8-F1
#
_cell.length_a   1.000
_cell.length_b   1.000
_cell.length_c   1.000
_cell.angle_alpha   90.00
_cell.angle_beta   90.00
_cell.angle_gamma   90.00
#
_symmetry.space_group_name_H-M   'P 1'
#
loop_
_entity.id
_entity.type
_entity.pdbx_description
1 polymer ?
#
loop_
_entity_poly.entity_id
_entity_poly.type
_entity_poly.pdbx_seq_one_letter_code
_entity_poly.pdbx_strand_id
1 'polypeptide(L)'
;MALNIPGLVSLSVFFTLTLATGIWASWKSRKDQQNRNPTEMAMVGGRNINVFIGLFTATATWVGGAYINSTAEIVYLPSKGLLWVQAPVGFALSLVIGGFFFVNPMRSKNYMTVMDPLQETYGNMMGTLLFIPPLLGEVFWFAAILASLGATMRVILDIGGSLAITISACTVTLYTLLGGLYSVAYTDVTQMVFITLSLASPWICIPFALVNSATESIYYTATHQSHQDPWIGKIEKQYLGRWLDDFCYLVLGSIPWQTYFQRVLSAGSTGQARLISYLSGLGCFAMAIPSVLIGAVAASTDWNQTSYGLPSPFKRGESAMILPLVLQHLCPASISITGLGAIAAAAMSSADSALLSTGSMFAHNIYRKILRKKASETEVLWAMRTSMLVFGAGAAALAFYSSSVYDLWFLSGELVYALLFPQLCCALFAPSTNTYGSAAGFFVGLLLRLLAGEPALSIPPVIRYPACSLVNGTYSQLFPFKTFTVLLTLSTILAVSHLAKALFQRNLLPCSWDV
;
A
#
# COMPACT_ATOMS: atom_id res chain seq x y z
N MET A 1 28.30 -6.70 -19.29
CA MET A 1 27.93 -5.86 -18.14
C MET A 1 28.69 -4.55 -18.25
N ALA A 2 28.00 -3.50 -18.67
CA ALA A 2 28.53 -2.14 -18.69
C ALA A 2 27.54 -1.30 -17.90
N LEU A 3 28.00 -0.74 -16.78
CA LEU A 3 27.20 0.10 -15.90
C LEU A 3 26.59 1.24 -16.73
N ASN A 4 25.27 1.44 -16.65
CA ASN A 4 24.60 2.56 -17.32
C ASN A 4 24.93 3.87 -16.60
N ILE A 5 26.06 4.49 -16.97
CA ILE A 5 26.58 5.71 -16.33
C ILE A 5 25.54 6.85 -16.32
N PRO A 6 24.84 7.16 -17.43
CA PRO A 6 23.77 8.16 -17.41
C PRO A 6 22.64 7.86 -16.43
N GLY A 7 22.20 6.59 -16.37
CA GLY A 7 21.17 6.15 -15.41
C GLY A 7 21.63 6.32 -13.96
N LEU A 8 22.88 5.95 -13.65
CA LEU A 8 23.47 6.12 -12.33
C LEU A 8 23.55 7.59 -11.90
N VAL A 9 24.01 8.47 -12.79
CA VAL A 9 24.12 9.90 -12.49
C VAL A 9 22.73 10.48 -12.20
N SER A 10 21.72 10.17 -13.02
CA SER A 10 20.36 10.65 -12.82
C SER A 10 19.75 10.17 -11.50
N LEU A 11 19.88 8.88 -11.19
CA LEU A 11 19.42 8.33 -9.92
C LEU A 11 20.16 8.94 -8.73
N SER A 12 21.48 9.08 -8.82
CA SER A 12 22.27 9.68 -7.74
C SER A 12 21.83 11.12 -7.46
N VAL A 13 21.57 11.91 -8.51
CA VAL A 13 21.03 13.27 -8.37
C VAL A 13 19.65 13.24 -7.73
N PHE A 14 18.76 12.36 -8.18
CA PHE A 14 17.40 12.22 -7.64
C PHE A 14 17.40 11.82 -6.14
N PHE A 15 18.20 10.81 -5.77
CA PHE A 15 18.35 10.36 -4.39
C PHE A 15 18.93 11.47 -3.51
N THR A 16 19.94 12.20 -4.01
CA THR A 16 20.55 13.32 -3.29
C THR A 16 19.56 14.47 -3.09
N LEU A 17 18.76 14.82 -4.10
CA LEU A 17 17.72 15.85 -4.00
C LEU A 17 16.63 15.46 -2.99
N THR A 18 16.20 14.20 -3.01
CA THR A 18 15.22 13.68 -2.05
C THR A 18 15.78 13.70 -0.63
N LEU A 19 17.03 13.27 -0.44
CA LEU A 19 17.70 13.32 0.86
C LEU A 19 17.87 14.77 1.35
N ALA A 20 18.30 15.69 0.47
CA ALA A 20 18.49 17.10 0.79
C ALA A 20 17.18 17.79 1.18
N THR A 21 16.10 17.53 0.44
CA THR A 21 14.76 18.06 0.78
C THR A 21 14.25 17.51 2.10
N GLY A 22 14.46 16.22 2.39
CA GLY A 22 14.12 15.62 3.68
C GLY A 22 14.91 16.22 4.85
N ILE A 23 16.22 16.39 4.70
CA ILE A 23 17.07 17.03 5.72
C ILE A 23 16.64 18.49 5.96
N TRP A 24 16.42 19.25 4.89
CA TRP A 24 15.96 20.63 4.97
C TRP A 24 14.58 20.74 5.67
N ALA A 25 13.64 19.86 5.32
CA ALA A 25 12.32 19.81 5.93
C ALA A 25 12.40 19.42 7.42
N SER A 26 13.31 18.51 7.79
CA SER A 26 13.60 18.17 9.19
C SER A 26 14.11 19.39 9.96
N TRP A 27 15.05 20.15 9.40
CA TRP A 27 15.57 21.37 10.04
C TRP A 27 14.50 22.45 10.19
N LYS A 28 13.62 22.60 9.19
CA LYS A 28 12.47 23.51 9.27
C LYS A 28 11.52 23.08 10.38
N SER A 29 11.18 21.79 10.44
CA SER A 29 10.32 21.24 11.49
C SER A 29 10.89 21.47 12.90
N ARG A 30 12.20 21.33 13.08
CA ARG A 30 12.88 21.61 14.37
C ARG A 30 12.79 23.07 14.80
N LYS A 31 12.72 24.02 13.86
CA LYS A 31 12.48 25.44 14.19
C LYS A 31 11.03 25.68 14.62
N ASP A 32 10.07 25.02 13.97
CA ASP A 32 8.64 25.11 14.32
C ASP A 32 8.28 24.32 15.61
N GLN A 33 9.17 23.43 16.09
CA GLN A 33 9.01 22.66 17.34
C GLN A 33 9.01 23.51 18.61
N GLN A 34 9.48 24.77 18.55
CA GLN A 34 9.69 25.58 19.75
C GLN A 34 8.42 25.84 20.59
N ASN A 35 7.22 25.66 19.99
CA ASN A 35 5.93 25.90 20.64
C ASN A 35 4.94 24.71 20.61
N ARG A 36 5.34 23.49 20.18
CA ARG A 36 4.41 22.36 19.98
C ARG A 36 4.98 21.03 20.49
N ASN A 37 4.09 20.06 20.77
CA ASN A 37 4.49 18.74 21.24
C ASN A 37 5.34 18.01 20.16
N PRO A 38 6.61 17.62 20.47
CA PRO A 38 7.51 16.99 19.49
C PRO A 38 6.98 15.70 18.87
N THR A 39 6.26 14.88 19.65
CA THR A 39 5.70 13.61 19.17
C THR A 39 4.50 13.85 18.25
N GLU A 40 3.66 14.83 18.57
CA GLU A 40 2.54 15.21 17.70
C GLU A 40 3.05 15.79 16.37
N MET A 41 4.11 16.59 16.41
CA MET A 41 4.79 17.08 15.22
C MET A 41 5.37 15.95 14.36
N ALA A 42 5.99 14.95 14.98
CA ALA A 42 6.58 13.83 14.27
C ALA A 42 5.54 12.87 13.65
N MET A 43 4.40 12.66 14.34
CA MET A 43 3.39 11.67 13.94
C MET A 43 2.29 12.24 13.06
N VAL A 44 1.78 13.46 13.34
CA VAL A 44 0.66 14.08 12.60
C VAL A 44 1.00 15.50 12.10
N GLY A 45 2.27 15.90 12.11
CA GLY A 45 2.67 17.21 11.58
C GLY A 45 2.03 18.39 12.32
N GLY A 46 1.69 18.20 13.59
CA GLY A 46 1.01 19.23 14.39
C GLY A 46 -0.34 19.68 13.82
N ARG A 47 -0.99 18.83 13.01
CA ARG A 47 -2.32 19.08 12.43
C ARG A 47 -2.44 20.40 11.69
N ASN A 48 -1.38 20.82 10.99
CA ASN A 48 -1.33 22.11 10.29
C ASN A 48 -0.89 21.96 8.83
N ILE A 49 -1.03 20.76 8.26
CA ILE A 49 -0.74 20.54 6.84
C ILE A 49 -1.88 21.16 6.02
N ASN A 50 -1.50 21.99 5.05
CA ASN A 50 -2.45 22.62 4.14
C ASN A 50 -2.99 21.61 3.12
N VAL A 51 -4.10 21.94 2.46
CA VAL A 51 -4.75 21.06 1.47
C VAL A 51 -3.81 20.65 0.34
N PHE A 52 -2.95 21.57 -0.11
CA PHE A 52 -2.02 21.31 -1.22
C PHE A 52 -1.01 20.21 -0.85
N ILE A 53 -0.23 20.42 0.22
CA ILE A 53 0.76 19.44 0.69
C ILE A 53 0.06 18.13 1.04
N GLY A 54 -1.09 18.22 1.72
CA GLY A 54 -1.94 17.07 2.10
C GLY A 54 -2.41 16.24 0.89
N LEU A 55 -2.80 16.89 -0.20
CA LEU A 55 -3.23 16.23 -1.44
C LEU A 55 -2.08 15.49 -2.13
N PHE A 56 -0.94 16.16 -2.31
CA PHE A 56 0.22 15.55 -2.97
C PHE A 56 0.78 14.39 -2.15
N THR A 57 0.90 14.55 -0.84
CA THR A 57 1.41 13.48 0.04
C THR A 57 0.45 12.29 0.13
N ALA A 58 -0.86 12.53 0.26
CA ALA A 58 -1.83 11.44 0.29
C ALA A 58 -1.91 10.71 -1.05
N THR A 59 -1.81 11.42 -2.18
CA THR A 59 -1.75 10.77 -3.50
C THR A 59 -0.46 9.98 -3.67
N ALA A 60 0.70 10.54 -3.32
CA ALA A 60 2.00 9.88 -3.43
C ALA A 60 2.16 8.64 -2.53
N THR A 61 1.43 8.61 -1.41
CA THR A 61 1.40 7.46 -0.50
C THR A 61 0.76 6.22 -1.17
N TRP A 62 -0.28 6.43 -1.99
CA TRP A 62 -1.00 5.35 -2.66
C TRP A 62 -0.48 5.05 -4.07
N VAL A 63 -0.01 6.09 -4.78
CA VAL A 63 0.63 5.99 -6.09
C VAL A 63 2.08 5.53 -5.89
N GLY A 64 2.23 4.29 -5.44
CA GLY A 64 3.53 3.67 -5.20
C GLY A 64 4.10 2.95 -6.41
N GLY A 65 5.39 2.59 -6.34
CA GLY A 65 6.05 1.76 -7.35
C GLY A 65 5.34 0.42 -7.59
N ALA A 66 4.88 -0.23 -6.51
CA ALA A 66 4.09 -1.47 -6.61
C ALA A 66 2.75 -1.24 -7.31
N TYR A 67 2.06 -0.11 -7.04
CA TYR A 67 0.79 0.23 -7.67
C TYR A 67 0.93 0.47 -9.18
N ILE A 68 1.94 1.26 -9.58
CA ILE A 68 2.20 1.59 -10.99
C ILE A 68 2.68 0.34 -11.76
N ASN A 69 3.66 -0.39 -11.24
CA ASN A 69 4.20 -1.58 -11.91
C ASN A 69 3.18 -2.71 -12.00
N SER A 70 2.45 -3.00 -10.91
CA SER A 70 1.42 -4.06 -10.93
C SER A 70 0.26 -3.70 -11.87
N THR A 71 -0.10 -2.41 -11.97
CA THR A 71 -1.12 -1.97 -12.93
C THR A 71 -0.73 -2.32 -14.37
N ALA A 72 0.51 -2.02 -14.76
CA ALA A 72 1.00 -2.35 -16.10
C ALA A 72 1.15 -3.87 -16.31
N GLU A 73 1.63 -4.60 -15.30
CA GLU A 73 1.75 -6.06 -15.33
C GLU A 73 0.39 -6.74 -15.60
N ILE A 74 -0.65 -6.35 -14.87
CA ILE A 74 -1.97 -6.97 -15.00
C ILE A 74 -2.60 -6.71 -16.37
N VAL A 75 -2.40 -5.53 -16.95
CA VAL A 75 -2.83 -5.22 -18.34
C VAL A 75 -2.06 -6.06 -19.35
N TYR A 76 -0.75 -6.25 -19.14
CA TYR A 76 0.11 -7.02 -20.04
C TYR A 76 -0.22 -8.52 -20.03
N LEU A 77 -0.63 -9.08 -18.89
CA LEU A 77 -0.87 -10.52 -18.74
C LEU A 77 -2.02 -11.01 -19.65
N PRO A 78 -1.79 -11.98 -20.56
CA PRO A 78 -2.81 -12.49 -21.48
C PRO A 78 -4.06 -13.05 -20.79
N SER A 79 -3.92 -13.63 -19.61
CA SER A 79 -5.03 -14.22 -18.84
C SER A 79 -5.86 -13.22 -18.05
N LYS A 80 -5.45 -11.94 -17.99
CA LYS A 80 -6.08 -10.91 -17.17
C LYS A 80 -6.56 -9.75 -18.06
N GLY A 81 -5.70 -8.79 -18.38
CA GLY A 81 -6.05 -7.57 -19.11
C GLY A 81 -6.66 -6.47 -18.24
N LEU A 82 -7.10 -5.38 -18.87
CA LEU A 82 -7.63 -4.16 -18.23
C LEU A 82 -8.75 -4.43 -17.23
N LEU A 83 -9.69 -5.33 -17.54
CA LEU A 83 -10.83 -5.61 -16.67
C LEU A 83 -10.44 -6.20 -15.30
N TRP A 84 -9.22 -6.71 -15.16
CA TRP A 84 -8.67 -7.21 -13.90
C TRP A 84 -7.88 -6.14 -13.13
N VAL A 85 -7.70 -4.95 -13.69
CA VAL A 85 -7.03 -3.81 -13.04
C VAL A 85 -8.02 -3.12 -12.10
N GLN A 86 -8.21 -3.71 -10.93
CA GLN A 86 -9.16 -3.18 -9.95
C GLN A 86 -8.56 -2.14 -9.01
N ALA A 87 -7.24 -2.19 -8.77
CA ALA A 87 -6.59 -1.38 -7.73
C ALA A 87 -6.82 0.14 -7.87
N PRO A 88 -6.77 0.75 -9.08
CA PRO A 88 -7.01 2.18 -9.22
C PRO A 88 -8.42 2.62 -8.82
N VAL A 89 -9.43 1.86 -9.26
CA VAL A 89 -10.83 2.13 -8.91
C VAL A 89 -11.06 1.83 -7.43
N GLY A 90 -10.50 0.73 -6.93
CA GLY A 90 -10.62 0.29 -5.55
C GLY A 90 -10.07 1.32 -4.55
N PHE A 91 -8.84 1.79 -4.75
CA PHE A 91 -8.23 2.80 -3.89
C PHE A 91 -8.90 4.18 -4.01
N ALA A 92 -9.32 4.58 -5.22
CA ALA A 92 -10.06 5.82 -5.40
C ALA A 92 -11.37 5.81 -4.60
N LEU A 93 -12.13 4.71 -4.67
CA LEU A 93 -13.35 4.53 -3.89
C LEU A 93 -13.07 4.40 -2.40
N SER A 94 -12.01 3.70 -1.99
CA SER A 94 -11.58 3.63 -0.58
C SER A 94 -11.36 5.01 0.01
N LEU A 95 -10.65 5.88 -0.70
CA LEU A 95 -10.38 7.25 -0.25
C LEU A 95 -11.65 8.11 -0.17
N VAL A 96 -12.59 7.91 -1.10
CA VAL A 96 -13.90 8.59 -1.05
C VAL A 96 -14.75 8.09 0.12
N ILE A 97 -14.84 6.77 0.33
CA ILE A 97 -15.62 6.16 1.42
C ILE A 97 -14.98 6.48 2.78
N GLY A 98 -13.67 6.37 2.90
CA GLY A 98 -12.89 6.81 4.05
C GLY A 98 -13.15 8.28 4.37
N GLY A 99 -13.09 9.13 3.34
CA GLY A 99 -13.39 10.56 3.37
C GLY A 99 -14.75 10.88 3.97
N PHE A 100 -15.78 10.16 3.53
CA PHE A 100 -17.16 10.42 3.90
C PHE A 100 -17.51 9.89 5.31
N PHE A 101 -17.15 8.63 5.60
CA PHE A 101 -17.58 7.96 6.83
C PHE A 101 -16.56 8.05 7.97
N PHE A 102 -15.26 7.94 7.70
CA PHE A 102 -14.25 7.71 8.75
C PHE A 102 -13.49 8.97 9.17
N VAL A 103 -13.35 9.98 8.29
CA VAL A 103 -12.61 11.22 8.62
C VAL A 103 -13.23 11.98 9.79
N ASN A 104 -14.55 12.14 9.80
CA ASN A 104 -15.27 12.90 10.82
C ASN A 104 -15.09 12.29 12.23
N PRO A 105 -15.41 11.00 12.48
CA PRO A 105 -15.27 10.41 13.81
C PRO A 105 -13.81 10.34 14.27
N MET A 106 -12.87 10.15 13.34
CA MET A 106 -11.45 10.09 13.67
C MET A 106 -10.87 11.45 14.10
N ARG A 107 -11.29 12.53 13.42
CA ARG A 107 -10.80 13.88 13.73
C ARG A 107 -11.51 14.51 14.91
N SER A 108 -12.81 14.27 15.11
CA SER A 108 -13.56 14.88 16.22
C SER A 108 -13.01 14.46 17.59
N LYS A 109 -12.45 13.26 17.70
CA LYS A 109 -11.82 12.74 18.92
C LYS A 109 -10.31 13.01 19.03
N ASN A 110 -9.72 13.77 18.11
CA ASN A 110 -8.29 14.07 18.07
C ASN A 110 -7.37 12.83 18.14
N TYR A 111 -7.74 11.74 17.47
CA TYR A 111 -6.88 10.57 17.39
C TYR A 111 -5.58 10.87 16.64
N MET A 112 -4.54 10.14 17.01
CA MET A 112 -3.20 10.15 16.44
C MET A 112 -2.98 8.97 15.49
N THR A 113 -3.63 7.84 15.76
CA THR A 113 -3.48 6.60 15.00
C THR A 113 -4.83 5.89 14.81
N VAL A 114 -4.90 4.99 13.82
CA VAL A 114 -6.06 4.12 13.59
C VAL A 114 -6.36 3.18 14.76
N MET A 115 -5.34 2.91 15.60
CA MET A 115 -5.46 2.03 16.76
C MET A 115 -6.10 2.71 17.98
N ASP A 116 -6.17 4.04 18.00
CA ASP A 116 -6.73 4.79 19.12
C ASP A 116 -8.21 4.47 19.40
N PRO A 117 -9.14 4.50 18.42
CA PRO A 117 -10.53 4.12 18.66
C PRO A 117 -10.66 2.66 19.13
N LEU A 118 -9.81 1.77 18.62
CA LEU A 118 -9.82 0.35 19.01
C LEU A 118 -9.37 0.17 20.46
N GLN A 119 -8.32 0.88 20.89
CA GLN A 119 -7.84 0.86 22.27
C GLN A 119 -8.79 1.55 23.26
N GLU A 120 -9.46 2.62 22.84
CA GLU A 120 -10.49 3.29 23.66
C GLU A 120 -11.71 2.40 23.87
N THR A 121 -12.12 1.65 22.84
CA THR A 121 -13.35 0.83 22.88
C THR A 121 -13.12 -0.56 23.49
N TYR A 122 -12.01 -1.22 23.18
CA TYR A 122 -11.73 -2.62 23.57
C TYR A 122 -10.60 -2.77 24.58
N GLY A 123 -10.04 -1.66 25.05
CA GLY A 123 -8.94 -1.65 26.00
C GLY A 123 -7.56 -1.98 25.40
N ASN A 124 -6.53 -1.80 26.23
CA ASN A 124 -5.12 -1.88 25.79
C ASN A 124 -4.67 -3.30 25.41
N MET A 125 -5.21 -4.33 26.08
CA MET A 125 -4.85 -5.73 25.79
C MET A 125 -5.35 -6.14 24.41
N MET A 126 -6.65 -5.94 24.13
CA MET A 126 -7.20 -6.23 22.81
C MET A 126 -6.57 -5.33 21.74
N GLY A 127 -6.30 -4.06 22.06
CA GLY A 127 -5.57 -3.17 21.16
C GLY A 127 -4.17 -3.66 20.78
N THR A 128 -3.48 -4.41 21.66
CA THR A 128 -2.19 -5.03 21.33
C THR A 128 -2.36 -6.18 20.35
N LEU A 129 -3.40 -7.01 20.54
CA LEU A 129 -3.71 -8.11 19.63
C LEU A 129 -4.09 -7.57 18.24
N LEU A 130 -4.91 -6.52 18.20
CA LEU A 130 -5.32 -5.83 16.97
C LEU A 130 -4.20 -5.05 16.29
N PHE A 131 -3.08 -4.78 16.98
CA PHE A 131 -1.91 -4.15 16.38
C PHE A 131 -1.12 -5.10 15.48
N ILE A 132 -1.23 -6.42 15.68
CA ILE A 132 -0.46 -7.41 14.92
C ILE A 132 -0.81 -7.40 13.42
N PRO A 133 -2.09 -7.46 12.99
CA PRO A 133 -2.43 -7.42 11.57
C PRO A 133 -1.93 -6.18 10.80
N PRO A 134 -2.16 -4.94 11.26
CA PRO A 134 -1.65 -3.77 10.55
C PRO A 134 -0.13 -3.68 10.59
N LEU A 135 0.54 -4.13 11.66
CA LEU A 135 2.00 -4.20 11.67
C LEU A 135 2.53 -5.14 10.59
N LEU A 136 1.98 -6.35 10.49
CA LEU A 136 2.37 -7.31 9.44
C LEU A 136 2.04 -6.78 8.05
N GLY A 137 0.88 -6.12 7.90
CA GLY A 137 0.50 -5.45 6.66
C GLY A 137 1.52 -4.41 6.21
N GLU A 138 1.92 -3.50 7.09
CA GLU A 138 2.90 -2.47 6.75
C GLU A 138 4.29 -3.07 6.45
N VAL A 139 4.72 -4.10 7.17
CA VAL A 139 6.00 -4.79 6.90
C VAL A 139 5.98 -5.50 5.53
N PHE A 140 4.90 -6.21 5.21
CA PHE A 140 4.74 -6.89 3.92
C PHE A 140 4.64 -5.89 2.77
N TRP A 141 3.94 -4.77 2.98
CA TRP A 141 3.86 -3.72 1.97
C TRP A 141 5.20 -3.02 1.75
N PHE A 142 5.92 -2.71 2.82
CA PHE A 142 7.26 -2.14 2.71
C PHE A 142 8.23 -3.10 2.00
N ALA A 143 8.15 -4.41 2.28
CA ALA A 143 8.92 -5.43 1.56
C ALA A 143 8.57 -5.49 0.06
N ALA A 144 7.28 -5.43 -0.29
CA ALA A 144 6.84 -5.38 -1.68
C ALA A 144 7.36 -4.13 -2.41
N ILE A 145 7.34 -2.97 -1.76
CA ILE A 145 7.87 -1.72 -2.31
C ILE A 145 9.38 -1.82 -2.54
N LEU A 146 10.14 -2.36 -1.57
CA LEU A 146 11.58 -2.55 -1.70
C LEU A 146 11.94 -3.52 -2.82
N ALA A 147 11.20 -4.62 -2.97
CA ALA A 147 11.38 -5.57 -4.05
C ALA A 147 11.06 -4.94 -5.41
N SER A 148 9.97 -4.17 -5.51
CA SER A 148 9.64 -3.41 -6.74
C SER A 148 10.70 -2.37 -7.09
N LEU A 149 11.24 -1.66 -6.09
CA LEU A 149 12.30 -0.68 -6.29
C LEU A 149 13.61 -1.35 -6.72
N GLY A 150 13.95 -2.48 -6.11
CA GLY A 150 15.08 -3.33 -6.50
C GLY A 150 14.99 -3.80 -7.94
N ALA A 151 13.80 -4.20 -8.39
CA ALA A 151 13.55 -4.56 -9.79
C ALA A 151 13.79 -3.37 -10.74
N THR A 152 13.24 -2.20 -10.44
CA THR A 152 13.47 -0.98 -11.22
C THR A 152 14.96 -0.61 -11.29
N MET A 153 15.67 -0.67 -10.15
CA MET A 153 17.11 -0.37 -10.09
C MET A 153 17.96 -1.37 -10.87
N ARG A 154 17.59 -2.66 -10.86
CA ARG A 154 18.26 -3.69 -11.67
C ARG A 154 18.19 -3.35 -13.15
N VAL A 155 17.02 -2.92 -13.64
CA VAL A 155 16.82 -2.52 -15.04
C VAL A 155 17.67 -1.29 -15.39
N ILE A 156 17.72 -0.29 -14.51
CA ILE A 156 18.45 0.97 -14.78
C ILE A 156 19.97 0.77 -14.74
N LEU A 157 20.48 0.16 -13.67
CA LEU A 157 21.90 0.16 -13.31
C LEU A 157 22.64 -1.12 -13.74
N ASP A 158 21.92 -2.14 -14.20
CA ASP A 158 22.46 -3.48 -14.48
C ASP A 158 23.22 -4.08 -13.28
N ILE A 159 22.74 -3.78 -12.05
CA ILE A 159 23.30 -4.28 -10.78
C ILE A 159 22.50 -5.46 -10.24
N GLY A 160 23.14 -6.28 -9.40
CA GLY A 160 22.48 -7.36 -8.68
C GLY A 160 21.33 -6.86 -7.80
N GLY A 161 20.18 -7.57 -7.83
CA GLY A 161 18.97 -7.17 -7.13
C GLY A 161 19.14 -7.00 -5.61
N SER A 162 19.99 -7.82 -4.98
CA SER A 162 20.29 -7.72 -3.54
C SER A 162 20.96 -6.39 -3.16
N LEU A 163 21.92 -5.94 -3.97
CA LEU A 163 22.62 -4.67 -3.76
C LEU A 163 21.68 -3.48 -4.00
N ALA A 164 20.83 -3.57 -5.02
CA ALA A 164 19.81 -2.56 -5.31
C ALA A 164 18.81 -2.37 -4.16
N ILE A 165 18.29 -3.49 -3.62
CA ILE A 165 17.36 -3.48 -2.48
C ILE A 165 18.05 -2.88 -1.24
N THR A 166 19.31 -3.27 -0.97
CA THR A 166 20.06 -2.79 0.20
C THR A 166 20.27 -1.27 0.15
N ILE A 167 20.73 -0.73 -0.98
CA ILE A 167 20.95 0.71 -1.14
C ILE A 167 19.63 1.47 -0.96
N SER A 168 18.55 0.95 -1.55
CA SER A 168 17.22 1.55 -1.48
C SER A 168 16.68 1.56 -0.05
N ALA A 169 16.75 0.43 0.66
CA ALA A 169 16.30 0.29 2.04
C ALA A 169 17.08 1.21 2.99
N CYS A 170 18.41 1.27 2.85
CA CYS A 170 19.26 2.16 3.63
C CYS A 170 18.91 3.63 3.40
N THR A 171 18.73 4.04 2.14
CA THR A 171 18.39 5.44 1.80
C THR A 171 17.05 5.83 2.40
N VAL A 172 16.00 5.04 2.14
CA VAL A 172 14.64 5.33 2.63
C VAL A 172 14.61 5.40 4.15
N THR A 173 15.25 4.44 4.81
CA THR A 173 15.31 4.40 6.27
C THR A 173 16.01 5.63 6.82
N LEU A 174 17.16 6.02 6.27
CA LEU A 174 17.96 7.15 6.77
C LEU A 174 17.19 8.47 6.75
N TYR A 175 16.59 8.86 5.62
CA TYR A 175 15.88 10.15 5.56
C TYR A 175 14.56 10.13 6.35
N THR A 176 13.88 8.99 6.42
CA THR A 176 12.63 8.85 7.19
C THR A 176 12.88 9.02 8.69
N LEU A 177 13.97 8.43 9.21
CA LEU A 177 14.37 8.54 10.62
C LEU A 177 14.66 9.98 11.05
N LEU A 178 15.23 10.78 10.14
CA LEU A 178 15.69 12.13 10.45
C LEU A 178 14.54 13.14 10.58
N GLY A 179 13.41 12.92 9.91
CA GLY A 179 12.48 14.01 9.61
C GLY A 179 11.01 13.84 9.98
N GLY A 180 10.53 12.63 10.29
CA GLY A 180 9.12 12.40 10.67
C GLY A 180 8.13 12.85 9.57
N LEU A 181 6.85 13.08 9.94
CA LEU A 181 5.80 13.36 8.95
C LEU A 181 6.07 14.59 8.09
N TYR A 182 6.69 15.64 8.63
CA TYR A 182 7.00 16.86 7.86
C TYR A 182 8.00 16.60 6.75
N SER A 183 9.09 15.88 7.06
CA SER A 183 10.06 15.49 6.03
C SER A 183 9.41 14.64 4.97
N VAL A 184 8.66 13.62 5.38
CA VAL A 184 7.95 12.73 4.45
C VAL A 184 6.98 13.53 3.57
N ALA A 185 6.20 14.45 4.12
CA ALA A 185 5.26 15.26 3.34
C ALA A 185 5.97 16.16 2.30
N TYR A 186 7.13 16.74 2.63
CA TYR A 186 7.88 17.58 1.68
C TYR A 186 8.65 16.76 0.63
N THR A 187 9.18 15.59 1.00
CA THR A 187 9.76 14.65 0.03
C THR A 187 8.69 14.13 -0.91
N ASP A 188 7.50 13.78 -0.38
CA ASP A 188 6.36 13.34 -1.19
C ASP A 188 5.92 14.40 -2.19
N VAL A 189 5.83 15.68 -1.81
CA VAL A 189 5.50 16.75 -2.76
C VAL A 189 6.55 16.84 -3.86
N THR A 190 7.83 16.79 -3.50
CA THR A 190 8.93 16.85 -4.48
C THR A 190 8.87 15.64 -5.42
N GLN A 191 8.75 14.44 -4.86
CA GLN A 191 8.62 13.18 -5.59
C GLN A 191 7.38 13.19 -6.46
N MET A 192 6.23 13.67 -5.98
CA MET A 192 5.01 13.72 -6.75
C MET A 192 5.08 14.78 -7.86
N VAL A 193 5.82 15.86 -7.70
CA VAL A 193 6.14 16.77 -8.80
C VAL A 193 7.05 16.07 -9.81
N PHE A 194 8.08 15.31 -9.39
CA PHE A 194 8.90 14.52 -10.31
C PHE A 194 8.09 13.45 -11.03
N ILE A 195 7.24 12.71 -10.33
CA ILE A 195 6.33 11.71 -10.87
C ILE A 195 5.33 12.41 -11.78
N THR A 196 4.77 13.56 -11.44
CA THR A 196 3.83 14.27 -12.31
C THR A 196 4.56 14.96 -13.46
N LEU A 197 5.83 15.33 -13.39
CA LEU A 197 6.53 15.88 -14.56
C LEU A 197 7.04 14.77 -15.48
N SER A 198 7.50 13.66 -14.90
CA SER A 198 8.01 12.49 -15.63
C SER A 198 6.89 11.55 -16.10
N LEU A 199 5.81 11.42 -15.34
CA LEU A 199 4.54 10.74 -15.61
C LEU A 199 3.33 11.68 -15.83
N ALA A 200 3.50 13.00 -16.01
CA ALA A 200 2.70 13.79 -17.00
C ALA A 200 3.47 13.97 -18.33
N SER A 201 4.69 13.42 -18.43
CA SER A 201 5.28 12.97 -19.69
C SER A 201 4.75 11.64 -20.29
N PRO A 202 3.62 11.01 -19.94
CA PRO A 202 2.95 10.04 -20.77
C PRO A 202 2.42 10.74 -22.03
N TRP A 203 2.37 12.07 -22.09
CA TRP A 203 2.28 12.80 -23.36
C TRP A 203 3.61 12.88 -24.14
N ILE A 204 4.69 12.32 -23.60
CA ILE A 204 6.03 12.25 -24.21
C ILE A 204 6.44 10.77 -24.34
N CYS A 205 6.66 10.03 -23.24
CA CYS A 205 6.95 8.59 -23.20
C CYS A 205 5.94 7.73 -23.97
N ILE A 206 4.63 7.89 -23.73
CA ILE A 206 3.64 7.02 -24.38
C ILE A 206 3.59 7.27 -25.88
N PRO A 207 3.60 8.51 -26.41
CA PRO A 207 3.75 8.72 -27.84
C PRO A 207 4.97 8.05 -28.43
N PHE A 208 6.15 8.13 -27.78
CA PHE A 208 7.33 7.42 -28.29
C PHE A 208 7.15 5.90 -28.28
N ALA A 209 6.51 5.35 -27.25
CA ALA A 209 6.27 3.91 -27.15
C ALA A 209 5.16 3.42 -28.11
N LEU A 210 4.15 4.25 -28.38
CA LEU A 210 3.04 3.98 -29.32
C LEU A 210 3.46 4.15 -30.79
N VAL A 211 4.37 5.07 -31.09
CA VAL A 211 4.86 5.35 -32.45
C VAL A 211 6.03 4.43 -32.82
N ASN A 212 6.54 3.64 -31.87
CA ASN A 212 7.61 2.68 -32.13
C ASN A 212 7.14 1.66 -33.18
N SER A 213 7.99 1.39 -34.18
CA SER A 213 7.67 0.47 -35.28
C SER A 213 7.41 -0.96 -34.83
N ALA A 214 7.88 -1.35 -33.65
CA ALA A 214 7.63 -2.66 -33.06
C ALA A 214 6.26 -2.78 -32.36
N THR A 215 5.53 -1.68 -32.19
CA THR A 215 4.24 -1.65 -31.48
C THR A 215 3.08 -1.51 -32.46
N GLU A 216 2.15 -2.47 -32.41
CA GLU A 216 0.88 -2.39 -33.14
C GLU A 216 -0.09 -1.41 -32.47
N SER A 217 -1.08 -0.91 -33.21
CA SER A 217 -2.06 0.02 -32.64
C SER A 217 -2.79 -0.58 -31.41
N ILE A 218 -2.72 0.12 -30.27
CA ILE A 218 -3.43 -0.28 -29.06
C ILE A 218 -4.95 -0.34 -29.27
N TYR A 219 -5.50 0.43 -30.21
CA TYR A 219 -6.92 0.40 -30.54
C TYR A 219 -7.30 -0.91 -31.25
N TYR A 220 -6.44 -1.39 -32.14
CA TYR A 220 -6.65 -2.65 -32.86
C TYR A 220 -6.54 -3.85 -31.90
N THR A 221 -5.45 -3.88 -31.14
CA THR A 221 -5.14 -4.95 -30.17
C THR A 221 -6.04 -4.94 -28.91
N ALA A 222 -6.86 -3.91 -28.74
CA ALA A 222 -7.86 -3.86 -27.67
C ALA A 222 -8.94 -4.93 -27.85
N THR A 223 -9.25 -5.29 -29.09
CA THR A 223 -10.34 -6.22 -29.45
C THR A 223 -9.89 -7.38 -30.33
N HIS A 224 -8.79 -7.21 -31.07
CA HIS A 224 -8.23 -8.23 -31.94
C HIS A 224 -6.99 -8.85 -31.32
N GLN A 225 -6.80 -10.15 -31.54
CA GLN A 225 -5.61 -10.85 -31.11
C GLN A 225 -4.45 -10.51 -32.05
N SER A 226 -3.42 -9.85 -31.51
CA SER A 226 -2.15 -9.59 -32.20
C SER A 226 -1.01 -9.82 -31.23
N HIS A 227 -0.09 -10.72 -31.57
CA HIS A 227 1.00 -11.24 -30.71
C HIS A 227 0.55 -11.98 -29.44
N GLN A 228 -0.47 -11.48 -28.74
CA GLN A 228 -1.13 -12.07 -27.58
C GLN A 228 -2.63 -11.73 -27.54
N ASP A 229 -3.34 -12.25 -26.53
CA ASP A 229 -4.77 -12.01 -26.33
C ASP A 229 -5.08 -10.51 -26.09
N PRO A 230 -6.30 -10.05 -26.43
CA PRO A 230 -6.64 -8.63 -26.34
C PRO A 230 -6.44 -8.06 -24.94
N TRP A 231 -5.77 -6.91 -24.85
CA TRP A 231 -5.35 -6.33 -23.56
C TRP A 231 -6.51 -5.78 -22.72
N ILE A 232 -7.73 -5.61 -23.27
CA ILE A 232 -8.93 -5.32 -22.46
C ILE A 232 -9.23 -6.50 -21.53
N GLY A 233 -8.98 -7.72 -21.98
CA GLY A 233 -9.32 -8.94 -21.26
C GLY A 233 -10.81 -9.24 -21.20
N LYS A 234 -11.17 -10.33 -20.51
CA LYS A 234 -12.55 -10.74 -20.24
C LYS A 234 -12.69 -11.23 -18.81
N ILE A 235 -13.84 -10.97 -18.19
CA ILE A 235 -14.21 -11.56 -16.90
C ILE A 235 -15.15 -12.72 -17.20
N GLU A 236 -14.65 -13.95 -17.10
CA GLU A 236 -15.50 -15.12 -17.26
C GLU A 236 -16.43 -15.27 -16.04
N LYS A 237 -17.64 -15.79 -16.27
CA LYS A 237 -18.67 -15.92 -15.22
C LYS A 237 -18.18 -16.71 -14.00
N GLN A 238 -17.29 -17.68 -14.20
CA GLN A 238 -16.72 -18.49 -13.13
C GLN A 238 -15.82 -17.70 -12.15
N TYR A 239 -15.20 -16.61 -12.62
CA TYR A 239 -14.31 -15.77 -11.81
C TYR A 239 -15.02 -14.57 -11.18
N LEU A 240 -16.31 -14.35 -11.47
CA LEU A 240 -17.05 -13.18 -10.99
C LEU A 240 -17.05 -13.07 -9.46
N GLY A 241 -17.20 -14.20 -8.75
CA GLY A 241 -17.15 -14.23 -7.28
C GLY A 241 -15.82 -13.72 -6.74
N ARG A 242 -14.70 -14.27 -7.24
CA ARG A 242 -13.36 -13.84 -6.89
C ARG A 242 -13.08 -12.38 -7.28
N TRP A 243 -13.53 -11.97 -8.46
CA TRP A 243 -13.37 -10.59 -8.94
C TRP A 243 -14.06 -9.61 -7.98
N LEU A 244 -15.29 -9.89 -7.57
CA LEU A 244 -16.02 -9.07 -6.59
C LEU A 244 -15.34 -9.09 -5.21
N ASP A 245 -14.79 -10.23 -4.81
CA ASP A 245 -14.07 -10.37 -3.54
C ASP A 245 -12.82 -9.50 -3.49
N ASP A 246 -12.01 -9.56 -4.55
CA ASP A 246 -10.79 -8.77 -4.70
C ASP A 246 -11.13 -7.26 -4.77
N PHE A 247 -12.26 -6.91 -5.39
CA PHE A 247 -12.72 -5.52 -5.48
C PHE A 247 -13.16 -5.00 -4.11
N CYS A 248 -13.97 -5.75 -3.37
CA CYS A 248 -14.39 -5.40 -2.01
C CYS A 248 -13.18 -5.29 -1.06
N TYR A 249 -12.22 -6.21 -1.21
CA TYR A 249 -10.95 -6.15 -0.51
C TYR A 249 -10.19 -4.84 -0.78
N LEU A 250 -10.01 -4.45 -2.05
CA LEU A 250 -9.29 -3.23 -2.41
C LEU A 250 -10.01 -1.96 -1.95
N VAL A 251 -11.35 -1.93 -1.99
CA VAL A 251 -12.16 -0.77 -1.58
C VAL A 251 -12.20 -0.61 -0.07
N LEU A 252 -12.43 -1.69 0.67
CA LEU A 252 -12.68 -1.61 2.12
C LEU A 252 -11.45 -1.93 2.95
N GLY A 253 -10.60 -2.83 2.49
CA GLY A 253 -9.35 -3.21 3.15
C GLY A 253 -8.29 -2.12 3.18
N SER A 254 -8.44 -1.11 2.32
CA SER A 254 -7.54 0.06 2.23
C SER A 254 -7.88 1.18 3.23
N ILE A 255 -9.08 1.15 3.82
CA ILE A 255 -9.54 2.15 4.79
C ILE A 255 -8.78 2.09 6.12
N PRO A 256 -8.62 0.93 6.79
CA PRO A 256 -8.00 0.85 8.12
C PRO A 256 -6.47 0.98 8.10
N TRP A 257 -5.88 1.49 7.01
CA TRP A 257 -4.45 1.72 6.90
C TRP A 257 -4.04 2.97 7.67
N GLN A 258 -3.00 2.83 8.48
CA GLN A 258 -2.50 3.94 9.28
C GLN A 258 -1.92 5.05 8.39
N THR A 259 -1.26 4.72 7.28
CA THR A 259 -0.76 5.72 6.32
C THR A 259 -1.86 6.67 5.83
N TYR A 260 -3.05 6.15 5.53
CA TYR A 260 -4.20 6.97 5.15
C TYR A 260 -4.63 7.91 6.28
N PHE A 261 -4.89 7.37 7.46
CA PHE A 261 -5.32 8.18 8.60
C PHE A 261 -4.25 9.18 9.03
N GLN A 262 -2.98 8.85 8.91
CA GLN A 262 -1.88 9.76 9.23
C GLN A 262 -1.95 11.03 8.37
N ARG A 263 -2.28 10.92 7.07
CA ARG A 263 -2.45 12.09 6.20
C ARG A 263 -3.71 12.88 6.52
N VAL A 264 -4.84 12.20 6.72
CA VAL A 264 -6.12 12.83 7.07
C VAL A 264 -6.06 13.56 8.42
N LEU A 265 -5.43 12.95 9.43
CA LEU A 265 -5.30 13.51 10.78
C LEU A 265 -4.34 14.70 10.81
N SER A 266 -3.36 14.74 9.89
CA SER A 266 -2.40 15.84 9.78
C SER A 266 -2.95 17.14 9.20
N ALA A 267 -4.14 17.10 8.57
CA ALA A 267 -4.75 18.28 7.95
C ALA A 267 -5.15 19.36 8.98
N GLY A 268 -5.18 20.62 8.54
CA GLY A 268 -5.56 21.78 9.36
C GLY A 268 -6.98 21.75 9.91
N SER A 269 -7.94 21.16 9.18
CA SER A 269 -9.34 21.07 9.59
C SER A 269 -10.02 19.81 9.07
N THR A 270 -11.16 19.45 9.66
CA THR A 270 -11.94 18.29 9.21
C THR A 270 -12.50 18.48 7.79
N GLY A 271 -12.86 19.71 7.41
CA GLY A 271 -13.25 20.01 6.03
C GLY A 271 -12.10 19.81 5.03
N GLN A 272 -10.90 20.29 5.39
CA GLN A 272 -9.70 20.08 4.57
C GLN A 272 -9.33 18.60 4.45
N ALA A 273 -9.43 17.84 5.54
CA ALA A 273 -9.15 16.41 5.58
C ALA A 273 -10.06 15.59 4.63
N ARG A 274 -11.35 15.93 4.57
CA ARG A 274 -12.30 15.33 3.62
C ARG A 274 -11.94 15.67 2.18
N LEU A 275 -11.64 16.94 1.92
CA LEU A 275 -11.25 17.40 0.59
C LEU A 275 -9.97 16.70 0.11
N ILE A 276 -8.95 16.57 0.97
CA ILE A 276 -7.73 15.82 0.69
C ILE A 276 -8.09 14.38 0.31
N SER A 277 -8.93 13.69 1.09
CA SER A 277 -9.33 12.31 0.78
C SER A 277 -9.99 12.19 -0.59
N TYR A 278 -10.96 13.06 -0.91
CA TYR A 278 -11.68 13.00 -2.19
C TYR A 278 -10.80 13.32 -3.39
N LEU A 279 -10.00 14.39 -3.30
CA LEU A 279 -9.11 14.80 -4.38
C LEU A 279 -7.96 13.80 -4.57
N SER A 280 -7.44 13.21 -3.50
CA SER A 280 -6.43 12.15 -3.59
C SER A 280 -6.98 10.90 -4.25
N GLY A 281 -8.26 10.54 -4.02
CA GLY A 281 -8.91 9.44 -4.74
C GLY A 281 -8.92 9.65 -6.25
N LEU A 282 -9.30 10.85 -6.69
CA LEU A 282 -9.25 11.23 -8.11
C LEU A 282 -7.81 11.26 -8.64
N GLY A 283 -6.87 11.78 -7.85
CA GLY A 283 -5.44 11.80 -8.19
C GLY A 283 -4.87 10.40 -8.40
N CYS A 284 -5.17 9.45 -7.50
CA CYS A 284 -4.71 8.08 -7.62
C CYS A 284 -5.25 7.40 -8.89
N PHE A 285 -6.51 7.63 -9.22
CA PHE A 285 -7.12 7.12 -10.44
C PHE A 285 -6.46 7.72 -11.70
N ALA A 286 -6.30 9.04 -11.75
CA ALA A 286 -5.67 9.72 -12.88
C ALA A 286 -4.23 9.24 -13.12
N MET A 287 -3.48 9.01 -12.05
CA MET A 287 -2.09 8.55 -12.11
C MET A 287 -1.94 7.07 -12.50
N ALA A 288 -3.01 6.29 -12.53
CA ALA A 288 -2.98 4.92 -13.06
C ALA A 288 -3.07 4.86 -14.58
N ILE A 289 -3.68 5.88 -15.23
CA ILE A 289 -3.90 5.91 -16.69
C ILE A 289 -2.60 5.69 -17.46
N PRO A 290 -1.47 6.34 -17.12
CA PRO A 290 -0.21 6.12 -17.83
C PRO A 290 0.29 4.67 -17.75
N SER A 291 0.16 4.07 -16.57
CA SER A 291 0.59 2.69 -16.32
C SER A 291 -0.24 1.70 -17.11
N VAL A 292 -1.56 1.93 -17.21
CA VAL A 292 -2.46 1.13 -18.03
C VAL A 292 -2.06 1.19 -19.51
N LEU A 293 -1.81 2.41 -20.01
CA LEU A 293 -1.40 2.60 -21.41
C LEU A 293 -0.06 1.95 -21.71
N ILE A 294 0.91 2.01 -20.79
CA ILE A 294 2.20 1.31 -20.94
C ILE A 294 2.01 -0.21 -20.95
N GLY A 295 1.15 -0.75 -20.08
CA GLY A 295 0.80 -2.18 -20.12
C GLY A 295 0.12 -2.59 -21.42
N ALA A 296 -0.75 -1.74 -21.97
CA ALA A 296 -1.38 -1.96 -23.27
C ALA A 296 -0.35 -1.93 -24.41
N VAL A 297 0.56 -0.96 -24.42
CA VAL A 297 1.69 -0.90 -25.36
C VAL A 297 2.48 -2.20 -25.31
N ALA A 298 2.88 -2.65 -24.12
CA ALA A 298 3.64 -3.89 -23.93
C ALA A 298 2.94 -5.13 -24.50
N ALA A 299 1.62 -5.18 -24.37
CA ALA A 299 0.77 -6.24 -24.92
C ALA A 299 0.69 -6.18 -26.45
N SER A 300 0.78 -4.98 -27.04
CA SER A 300 0.74 -4.73 -28.48
C SER A 300 2.12 -4.80 -29.16
N THR A 301 3.21 -4.98 -28.41
CA THR A 301 4.57 -4.97 -28.94
C THR A 301 5.04 -6.35 -29.40
N ASP A 302 5.60 -6.42 -30.60
CA ASP A 302 6.42 -7.55 -31.04
C ASP A 302 7.82 -7.48 -30.42
N TRP A 303 7.99 -8.13 -29.27
CA TRP A 303 9.25 -8.16 -28.53
C TRP A 303 10.45 -8.67 -29.34
N ASN A 304 10.22 -9.44 -30.42
CA ASN A 304 11.28 -9.91 -31.31
C ASN A 304 11.97 -8.77 -32.09
N GLN A 305 11.22 -7.70 -32.39
CA GLN A 305 11.73 -6.54 -33.13
C GLN A 305 12.42 -5.51 -32.21
N THR A 306 12.31 -5.69 -30.90
CA THR A 306 12.93 -4.81 -29.90
C THR A 306 14.33 -5.28 -29.53
N SER A 307 15.10 -4.41 -28.86
CA SER A 307 16.41 -4.77 -28.30
C SER A 307 16.36 -5.79 -27.15
N TYR A 308 15.17 -6.18 -26.69
CA TYR A 308 14.97 -7.22 -25.67
C TYR A 308 15.06 -8.65 -26.25
N GLY A 309 14.52 -8.86 -27.45
CA GLY A 309 14.51 -10.14 -28.16
C GLY A 309 13.55 -11.20 -27.61
N LEU A 310 13.74 -12.46 -28.03
CA LEU A 310 12.94 -13.62 -27.59
C LEU A 310 13.68 -14.45 -26.53
N PRO A 311 12.98 -15.20 -25.65
CA PRO A 311 11.52 -15.25 -25.46
C PRO A 311 10.94 -13.98 -24.82
N SER A 312 9.64 -13.71 -25.00
CA SER A 312 8.96 -12.51 -24.50
C SER A 312 9.01 -12.37 -22.97
N PRO A 313 8.83 -11.16 -22.41
CA PRO A 313 8.84 -10.93 -20.95
C PRO A 313 7.91 -11.87 -20.18
N PHE A 314 6.72 -12.13 -20.72
CA PHE A 314 5.78 -13.11 -20.15
C PHE A 314 6.39 -14.51 -20.02
N LYS A 315 7.03 -15.02 -21.07
CA LYS A 315 7.63 -16.36 -21.08
C LYS A 315 8.89 -16.46 -20.21
N ARG A 316 9.59 -15.34 -19.99
CA ARG A 316 10.74 -15.25 -19.08
C ARG A 316 10.35 -15.06 -17.61
N GLY A 317 9.07 -14.86 -17.31
CA GLY A 317 8.61 -14.56 -15.94
C GLY A 317 8.95 -13.14 -15.48
N GLU A 318 9.18 -12.22 -16.42
CA GLU A 318 9.58 -10.83 -16.15
C GLU A 318 8.41 -9.84 -16.27
N SER A 319 7.16 -10.32 -16.27
CA SER A 319 5.95 -9.49 -16.38
C SER A 319 5.85 -8.40 -15.31
N ALA A 320 6.33 -8.65 -14.09
CA ALA A 320 6.37 -7.65 -13.02
C ALA A 320 7.28 -6.45 -13.33
N MET A 321 8.21 -6.61 -14.28
CA MET A 321 9.13 -5.57 -14.75
C MET A 321 8.69 -4.98 -16.09
N ILE A 322 7.45 -5.23 -16.55
CA ILE A 322 7.04 -4.82 -17.90
C ILE A 322 7.10 -3.32 -18.11
N LEU A 323 6.71 -2.54 -17.11
CA LEU A 323 6.74 -1.07 -17.19
C LEU A 323 8.17 -0.53 -17.36
N PRO A 324 9.15 -0.89 -16.50
CA PRO A 324 10.53 -0.46 -16.73
C PRO A 324 11.13 -1.04 -18.02
N LEU A 325 10.76 -2.26 -18.45
CA LEU A 325 11.21 -2.84 -19.71
C LEU A 325 10.72 -2.07 -20.94
N VAL A 326 9.44 -1.67 -20.96
CA VAL A 326 8.89 -0.80 -22.02
C VAL A 326 9.67 0.51 -22.09
N LEU A 327 9.90 1.16 -20.95
CA LEU A 327 10.65 2.41 -20.92
C LEU A 327 12.10 2.24 -21.38
N GLN A 328 12.73 1.10 -21.11
CA GLN A 328 14.11 0.84 -21.53
C GLN A 328 14.23 0.51 -23.02
N HIS A 329 13.34 -0.31 -23.56
CA HIS A 329 13.49 -0.89 -24.89
C HIS A 329 12.69 -0.19 -25.98
N LEU A 330 11.65 0.57 -25.62
CA LEU A 330 10.78 1.24 -26.59
C LEU A 330 10.95 2.77 -26.61
N CYS A 331 11.52 3.36 -25.56
CA CYS A 331 11.73 4.81 -25.48
C CYS A 331 13.20 5.21 -25.70
N PRO A 332 13.47 6.43 -26.20
CA PRO A 332 14.81 7.01 -26.25
C PRO A 332 15.47 7.09 -24.87
N ALA A 333 16.81 7.02 -24.82
CA ALA A 333 17.58 6.93 -23.58
C ALA A 333 17.29 8.04 -22.55
N SER A 334 17.16 9.29 -22.98
CA SER A 334 16.87 10.44 -22.09
C SER A 334 15.51 10.31 -21.39
N ILE A 335 14.52 9.82 -22.13
CA ILE A 335 13.14 9.64 -21.69
C ILE A 335 13.04 8.42 -20.79
N SER A 336 13.72 7.34 -21.16
CA SER A 336 13.84 6.13 -20.37
C SER A 336 14.36 6.42 -18.96
N ILE A 337 15.48 7.13 -18.84
CA ILE A 337 16.09 7.48 -17.55
C ILE A 337 15.13 8.31 -16.69
N THR A 338 14.44 9.28 -17.29
CA THR A 338 13.49 10.14 -16.58
C THR A 338 12.28 9.36 -16.08
N GLY A 339 11.69 8.51 -16.93
CA GLY A 339 10.55 7.66 -16.55
C GLY A 339 10.91 6.62 -15.49
N LEU A 340 12.09 5.99 -15.61
CA LEU A 340 12.59 5.03 -14.64
C LEU A 340 12.89 5.68 -13.27
N GLY A 341 13.43 6.90 -13.28
CA GLY A 341 13.59 7.72 -12.07
C GLY A 341 12.26 8.05 -11.40
N ALA A 342 11.19 8.25 -12.17
CA ALA A 342 9.84 8.50 -11.65
C ALA A 342 9.26 7.28 -10.91
N ILE A 343 9.48 6.07 -11.44
CA ILE A 343 9.07 4.83 -10.76
C ILE A 343 9.81 4.70 -9.43
N ALA A 344 11.12 5.02 -9.42
CA ALA A 344 11.92 5.01 -8.20
C ALA A 344 11.38 6.04 -7.17
N ALA A 345 11.04 7.24 -7.62
CA ALA A 345 10.42 8.28 -6.81
C ALA A 345 9.11 7.81 -6.16
N ALA A 346 8.22 7.19 -6.95
CA ALA A 346 6.94 6.66 -6.49
C ALA A 346 7.11 5.52 -5.47
N ALA A 347 8.10 4.64 -5.69
CA ALA A 347 8.40 3.61 -4.71
C ALA A 347 8.87 4.23 -3.39
N MET A 348 9.77 5.21 -3.43
CA MET A 348 10.34 5.83 -2.22
C MET A 348 9.29 6.56 -1.36
N SER A 349 8.34 7.29 -1.97
CA SER A 349 7.24 7.98 -1.25
C SER A 349 6.24 7.06 -0.55
N SER A 350 6.11 5.83 -1.04
CA SER A 350 5.30 4.80 -0.35
C SER A 350 6.11 4.13 0.76
N ALA A 351 7.40 3.96 0.51
CA ALA A 351 8.34 3.27 1.39
C ALA A 351 8.52 4.04 2.72
N ASP A 352 8.70 5.36 2.65
CA ASP A 352 8.81 6.21 3.84
C ASP A 352 7.50 6.31 4.64
N SER A 353 6.37 6.36 3.95
CA SER A 353 5.03 6.37 4.53
C SER A 353 4.76 5.10 5.34
N ALA A 354 5.05 3.93 4.78
CA ALA A 354 4.89 2.64 5.47
C ALA A 354 5.76 2.54 6.73
N LEU A 355 7.02 3.00 6.62
CA LEU A 355 7.98 2.99 7.72
C LEU A 355 7.55 3.95 8.84
N LEU A 356 7.13 5.15 8.48
CA LEU A 356 6.62 6.15 9.42
C LEU A 356 5.32 5.70 10.10
N SER A 357 4.41 5.12 9.34
CA SER A 357 3.16 4.53 9.84
C SER A 357 3.44 3.50 10.92
N THR A 358 4.27 2.49 10.60
CA THR A 358 4.66 1.42 11.53
C THR A 358 5.29 1.98 12.80
N GLY A 359 6.27 2.89 12.64
CA GLY A 359 6.95 3.49 13.79
C GLY A 359 6.02 4.32 14.67
N SER A 360 5.09 5.05 14.06
CA SER A 360 4.12 5.89 14.79
C SER A 360 3.15 5.05 15.62
N MET A 361 2.61 3.96 15.06
CA MET A 361 1.72 3.05 15.77
C MET A 361 2.43 2.35 16.93
N PHE A 362 3.64 1.83 16.69
CA PHE A 362 4.37 1.15 17.76
C PHE A 362 4.70 2.12 18.91
N ALA A 363 5.25 3.30 18.60
CA ALA A 363 5.65 4.27 19.61
C ALA A 363 4.45 4.84 20.38
N HIS A 364 3.35 5.16 19.70
CA HIS A 364 2.17 5.73 20.34
C HIS A 364 1.32 4.68 21.06
N ASN A 365 0.95 3.60 20.39
CA ASN A 365 -0.06 2.65 20.88
C ASN A 365 0.52 1.56 21.76
N ILE A 366 1.74 1.11 21.50
CA ILE A 366 2.36 0.03 22.27
C ILE A 366 3.31 0.62 23.32
N TYR A 367 4.30 1.39 22.88
CA TYR A 367 5.33 1.89 23.79
C TYR A 367 4.76 2.87 24.83
N ARG A 368 4.12 3.97 24.38
CA ARG A 368 3.60 4.99 25.31
C ARG A 368 2.39 4.51 26.11
N LYS A 369 1.39 3.87 25.49
CA LYS A 369 0.15 3.52 26.21
C LYS A 369 0.24 2.26 27.07
N ILE A 370 1.14 1.32 26.75
CA ILE A 370 1.18 -0.01 27.37
C ILE A 370 2.48 -0.21 28.13
N LEU A 371 3.63 -0.18 27.45
CA LEU A 371 4.93 -0.51 28.04
C LEU A 371 5.40 0.55 29.04
N ARG A 372 5.32 1.84 28.67
CA ARG A 372 5.83 2.94 29.49
C ARG A 372 4.94 4.17 29.44
N LYS A 373 3.87 4.14 30.26
CA LYS A 373 2.86 5.20 30.41
C LYS A 373 3.39 6.60 30.77
N LYS A 374 4.57 6.67 31.39
CA LYS A 374 5.24 7.91 31.79
C LYS A 374 6.42 8.29 30.89
N ALA A 375 6.53 7.73 29.69
CA ALA A 375 7.61 8.03 28.76
C ALA A 375 7.61 9.52 28.38
N SER A 376 8.79 10.13 28.34
CA SER A 376 8.96 11.51 27.84
C SER A 376 8.78 11.55 26.32
N GLU A 377 8.48 12.73 25.75
CA GLU A 377 8.31 12.88 24.30
C GLU A 377 9.60 12.50 23.53
N THR A 378 10.77 12.82 24.07
CA THR A 378 12.08 12.41 23.50
C THR A 378 12.23 10.89 23.47
N GLU A 379 11.77 10.21 24.52
CA GLU A 379 11.83 8.76 24.61
C GLU A 379 10.89 8.09 23.60
N VAL A 380 9.68 8.61 23.43
CA VAL A 380 8.72 8.12 22.42
C VAL A 380 9.27 8.31 21.00
N LEU A 381 9.96 9.42 20.72
CA LEU A 381 10.62 9.64 19.43
C LEU A 381 11.76 8.64 19.17
N TRP A 382 12.53 8.27 20.19
CA TRP A 382 13.56 7.23 20.06
C TRP A 382 12.95 5.83 19.87
N ALA A 383 11.86 5.53 20.56
CA ALA A 383 11.12 4.29 20.34
C ALA A 383 10.59 4.20 18.90
N MET A 384 10.04 5.30 18.38
CA MET A 384 9.59 5.42 16.99
C MET A 384 10.74 5.12 16.01
N ARG A 385 11.87 5.80 16.15
CA ARG A 385 13.05 5.60 15.27
C ARG A 385 13.63 4.19 15.34
N THR A 386 13.73 3.63 16.55
CA THR A 386 14.26 2.27 16.75
C THR A 386 13.33 1.24 16.12
N SER A 387 12.02 1.41 16.28
CA SER A 387 11.03 0.51 15.66
C SER A 387 11.06 0.58 14.13
N MET A 388 11.22 1.76 13.53
CA MET A 388 11.43 1.91 12.09
C MET A 388 12.65 1.12 11.61
N LEU A 389 13.79 1.21 12.31
CA LEU A 389 14.99 0.44 11.97
C LEU A 389 14.75 -1.07 12.03
N VAL A 390 14.11 -1.55 13.11
CA VAL A 390 13.85 -2.99 13.32
C VAL A 390 12.89 -3.54 12.28
N PHE A 391 11.73 -2.92 12.11
CA PHE A 391 10.73 -3.38 11.15
C PHE A 391 11.17 -3.16 9.71
N GLY A 392 11.92 -2.09 9.43
CA GLY A 392 12.49 -1.83 8.12
C GLY A 392 13.54 -2.87 7.72
N ALA A 393 14.40 -3.28 8.66
CA ALA A 393 15.34 -4.38 8.44
C ALA A 393 14.61 -5.72 8.22
N GLY A 394 13.53 -5.98 8.96
CA GLY A 394 12.68 -7.16 8.78
C GLY A 394 12.03 -7.22 7.39
N ALA A 395 11.50 -6.09 6.91
CA ALA A 395 10.93 -5.99 5.57
C ALA A 395 11.98 -6.12 4.46
N ALA A 396 13.17 -5.53 4.64
CA ALA A 396 14.28 -5.69 3.71
C ALA A 396 14.75 -7.15 3.62
N ALA A 397 14.82 -7.85 4.76
CA ALA A 397 15.10 -9.29 4.80
C ALA A 397 14.03 -10.08 4.03
N LEU A 398 12.75 -9.78 4.25
CA LEU A 398 11.64 -10.42 3.53
C LEU A 398 11.70 -10.15 2.02
N ALA A 399 12.10 -8.95 1.61
CA ALA A 399 12.26 -8.59 0.20
C ALA A 399 13.37 -9.39 -0.50
N PHE A 400 14.39 -9.89 0.23
CA PHE A 400 15.41 -10.78 -0.35
C PHE A 400 14.91 -12.20 -0.59
N TYR A 401 14.00 -12.70 0.25
CA TYR A 401 13.50 -14.07 0.18
C TYR A 401 12.24 -14.22 -0.67
N SER A 402 11.43 -13.16 -0.80
CA SER A 402 10.21 -13.24 -1.60
C SER A 402 10.51 -13.21 -3.10
N SER A 403 9.89 -14.13 -3.83
CA SER A 403 9.96 -14.21 -5.29
C SER A 403 8.88 -13.37 -6.00
N SER A 404 7.88 -12.85 -5.25
CA SER A 404 6.71 -12.18 -5.82
C SER A 404 6.34 -10.93 -5.03
N VAL A 405 6.45 -9.77 -5.69
CA VAL A 405 6.02 -8.45 -5.16
C VAL A 405 4.51 -8.41 -4.95
N TYR A 406 3.78 -8.96 -5.91
CA TYR A 406 2.32 -8.97 -5.94
C TYR A 406 1.76 -9.76 -4.76
N ASP A 407 2.33 -10.92 -4.47
CA ASP A 407 1.84 -11.78 -3.39
C ASP A 407 2.05 -11.15 -2.02
N LEU A 408 3.22 -10.53 -1.79
CA LEU A 408 3.48 -9.78 -0.56
C LEU A 408 2.49 -8.61 -0.38
N TRP A 409 2.21 -7.87 -1.45
CA TRP A 409 1.28 -6.75 -1.42
C TRP A 409 -0.17 -7.19 -1.22
N PHE A 410 -0.54 -8.35 -1.73
CA PHE A 410 -1.88 -8.87 -1.54
C PHE A 410 -2.08 -9.44 -0.13
N LEU A 411 -1.09 -10.21 0.34
CA LEU A 411 -1.08 -10.76 1.69
C LEU A 411 -1.12 -9.66 2.77
N SER A 412 -0.48 -8.51 2.49
CA SER A 412 -0.44 -7.38 3.41
C SER A 412 -1.82 -6.82 3.72
N GLY A 413 -2.63 -6.56 2.70
CA GLY A 413 -3.93 -5.97 2.89
C GLY A 413 -4.98 -6.99 3.31
N GLU A 414 -4.87 -8.27 2.93
CA GLU A 414 -5.90 -9.25 3.25
C GLU A 414 -6.08 -9.46 4.76
N LEU A 415 -4.98 -9.54 5.52
CA LEU A 415 -5.04 -9.65 6.98
C LEU A 415 -5.70 -8.41 7.59
N VAL A 416 -5.35 -7.23 7.09
CA VAL A 416 -5.92 -5.95 7.52
C VAL A 416 -7.42 -5.89 7.20
N TYR A 417 -7.83 -6.35 6.02
CA TYR A 417 -9.22 -6.40 5.61
C TYR A 417 -10.03 -7.39 6.44
N ALA A 418 -9.55 -8.62 6.60
CA ALA A 418 -10.27 -9.67 7.31
C ALA A 418 -10.40 -9.39 8.82
N LEU A 419 -9.37 -8.81 9.43
CA LEU A 419 -9.27 -8.69 10.89
C LEU A 419 -9.52 -7.28 11.40
N LEU A 420 -8.97 -6.25 10.75
CA LEU A 420 -8.97 -4.89 11.29
C LEU A 420 -10.17 -4.07 10.81
N PHE A 421 -10.59 -4.22 9.55
CA PHE A 421 -11.71 -3.45 9.00
C PHE A 421 -13.03 -3.67 9.77
N PRO A 422 -13.49 -4.91 10.07
CA PRO A 422 -14.68 -5.13 10.89
C PRO A 422 -14.59 -4.47 12.27
N GLN A 423 -13.43 -4.55 12.90
CA GLN A 423 -13.18 -4.00 14.24
C GLN A 423 -13.25 -2.48 14.23
N LEU A 424 -12.67 -1.84 13.20
CA LEU A 424 -12.73 -0.39 13.03
C LEU A 424 -14.17 0.09 12.78
N CYS A 425 -14.92 -0.61 11.93
CA CYS A 425 -16.33 -0.32 11.71
C CYS A 425 -17.14 -0.42 13.01
N CYS A 426 -16.93 -1.49 13.78
CA CYS A 426 -17.60 -1.70 15.06
C CYS A 426 -17.23 -0.62 16.10
N ALA A 427 -15.95 -0.32 16.29
CA ALA A 427 -15.50 0.65 17.28
C ALA A 427 -15.99 2.07 17.00
N LEU A 428 -16.15 2.46 15.73
CA LEU A 428 -16.58 3.81 15.36
C LEU A 428 -18.11 3.96 15.23
N PHE A 429 -18.82 2.93 14.76
CA PHE A 429 -20.24 3.04 14.40
C PHE A 429 -21.17 2.14 15.22
N ALA A 430 -20.64 1.17 15.97
CA ALA A 430 -21.43 0.24 16.77
C ALA A 430 -21.12 0.39 18.28
N PRO A 431 -21.82 1.28 19.00
CA PRO A 431 -21.54 1.58 20.41
C PRO A 431 -21.82 0.42 21.37
N SER A 432 -22.46 -0.66 20.91
CA SER A 432 -22.74 -1.86 21.72
C SER A 432 -21.59 -2.87 21.77
N THR A 433 -20.47 -2.61 21.07
CA THR A 433 -19.37 -3.57 20.98
C THR A 433 -18.43 -3.52 22.17
N ASN A 434 -17.89 -4.68 22.56
CA ASN A 434 -17.03 -4.84 23.74
C ASN A 434 -15.83 -5.75 23.46
N THR A 435 -14.94 -5.84 24.45
CA THR A 435 -13.69 -6.63 24.41
C THR A 435 -13.93 -8.10 24.03
N TYR A 436 -14.97 -8.72 24.57
CA TYR A 436 -15.31 -10.13 24.30
C TYR A 436 -15.72 -10.36 22.84
N GLY A 437 -16.58 -9.50 22.30
CA GLY A 437 -16.96 -9.57 20.89
C GLY A 437 -15.78 -9.30 19.96
N SER A 438 -14.94 -8.32 20.31
CA SER A 438 -13.72 -8.02 19.56
C SER A 438 -12.77 -9.24 19.51
N ALA A 439 -12.52 -9.89 20.66
CA ALA A 439 -11.68 -11.08 20.75
C ALA A 439 -12.26 -12.25 19.94
N ALA A 440 -13.55 -12.56 20.11
CA ALA A 440 -14.20 -13.63 19.38
C ALA A 440 -14.16 -13.40 17.86
N GLY A 441 -14.46 -12.16 17.42
CA GLY A 441 -14.36 -11.77 16.02
C GLY A 441 -12.94 -11.92 15.47
N PHE A 442 -11.93 -11.48 16.23
CA PHE A 442 -10.53 -11.63 15.81
C PHE A 442 -10.14 -13.10 15.60
N PHE A 443 -10.46 -13.99 16.55
CA PHE A 443 -10.13 -15.40 16.43
C PHE A 443 -10.91 -16.10 15.31
N VAL A 444 -12.20 -15.80 15.15
CA VAL A 444 -13.02 -16.35 14.06
C VAL A 444 -12.47 -15.87 12.71
N GLY A 445 -12.20 -14.57 12.55
CA GLY A 445 -11.64 -14.01 11.32
C GLY A 445 -10.26 -14.61 10.99
N LEU A 446 -9.39 -14.74 12.00
CA LEU A 446 -8.06 -15.31 11.83
C LEU A 446 -8.13 -16.78 11.43
N LEU A 447 -8.97 -17.55 12.13
CA LEU A 447 -9.15 -18.97 11.84
C LEU A 447 -9.70 -19.18 10.42
N LEU A 448 -10.76 -18.46 10.04
CA LEU A 448 -11.33 -18.57 8.69
C LEU A 448 -10.34 -18.18 7.61
N ARG A 449 -9.55 -17.12 7.84
CA ARG A 449 -8.53 -16.69 6.89
C ARG A 449 -7.40 -17.71 6.75
N LEU A 450 -6.91 -18.28 7.85
CA LEU A 450 -5.87 -19.31 7.82
C LEU A 450 -6.37 -20.60 7.19
N LEU A 451 -7.59 -21.03 7.53
CA LEU A 451 -8.19 -22.26 7.01
C LEU A 451 -8.55 -22.15 5.52
N ALA A 452 -8.74 -20.93 4.99
CA ALA A 452 -8.89 -20.70 3.55
C ALA A 452 -7.58 -20.92 2.75
N GLY A 453 -6.45 -21.18 3.41
CA GLY A 453 -5.16 -21.39 2.75
C GLY A 453 -4.56 -20.11 2.19
N GLU A 454 -3.32 -20.22 1.70
CA GLU A 454 -2.61 -19.13 1.04
C GLU A 454 -1.72 -19.71 -0.07
N PRO A 455 -2.14 -19.62 -1.34
CA PRO A 455 -1.37 -20.11 -2.48
C PRO A 455 0.06 -19.54 -2.54
N ALA A 456 0.25 -18.26 -2.19
CA ALA A 456 1.56 -17.62 -2.21
C ALA A 456 2.57 -18.23 -1.21
N LEU A 457 2.06 -18.72 -0.07
CA LEU A 457 2.85 -19.38 0.97
C LEU A 457 2.84 -20.90 0.81
N SER A 458 2.27 -21.42 -0.29
CA SER A 458 2.05 -22.86 -0.51
C SER A 458 1.28 -23.53 0.63
N ILE A 459 0.41 -22.78 1.32
CA ILE A 459 -0.44 -23.31 2.41
C ILE A 459 -1.73 -23.83 1.78
N PRO A 460 -2.00 -25.15 1.82
CA PRO A 460 -3.21 -25.69 1.23
C PRO A 460 -4.47 -25.27 2.02
N PRO A 461 -5.60 -25.02 1.36
CA PRO A 461 -6.85 -24.72 2.03
C PRO A 461 -7.37 -25.96 2.77
N VAL A 462 -7.68 -25.79 4.05
CA VAL A 462 -8.38 -26.78 4.87
C VAL A 462 -9.88 -26.68 4.62
N ILE A 463 -10.42 -25.45 4.60
CA ILE A 463 -11.79 -25.18 4.16
C ILE A 463 -11.79 -24.99 2.64
N ARG A 464 -12.42 -25.93 1.95
CA ARG A 464 -12.69 -25.85 0.52
C ARG A 464 -14.06 -25.20 0.34
N TYR A 465 -14.08 -23.90 0.07
CA TYR A 465 -15.33 -23.20 -0.22
C TYR A 465 -15.93 -23.68 -1.56
N PRO A 466 -17.23 -23.43 -1.81
CA PRO A 466 -17.87 -23.83 -3.08
C PRO A 466 -17.07 -23.34 -4.30
N ALA A 467 -17.02 -24.15 -5.36
CA ALA A 467 -16.22 -23.86 -6.57
C ALA A 467 -14.70 -23.76 -6.34
N CYS A 468 -14.17 -24.43 -5.31
CA CYS A 468 -12.72 -24.65 -5.19
C CYS A 468 -12.24 -25.59 -6.31
N SER A 469 -11.29 -25.13 -7.12
CA SER A 469 -10.70 -25.90 -8.22
C SER A 469 -9.18 -26.00 -8.03
N LEU A 470 -8.59 -27.12 -8.46
CA LEU A 470 -7.14 -27.27 -8.50
C LEU A 470 -6.65 -26.81 -9.87
N VAL A 471 -5.92 -25.70 -9.91
CA VAL A 471 -5.34 -25.14 -11.15
C VAL A 471 -3.83 -25.18 -11.01
N ASN A 472 -3.13 -25.91 -11.90
CA ASN A 472 -1.67 -26.00 -11.91
C ASN A 472 -1.04 -26.42 -10.56
N GLY A 473 -1.69 -27.32 -9.81
CA GLY A 473 -1.19 -27.80 -8.51
C GLY A 473 -1.43 -26.85 -7.32
N THR A 474 -2.03 -25.69 -7.54
CA THR A 474 -2.48 -24.78 -6.47
C THR A 474 -4.01 -24.76 -6.39
N TYR A 475 -4.55 -24.76 -5.17
CA TYR A 475 -5.99 -24.65 -4.96
C TYR A 475 -6.44 -23.20 -5.18
N SER A 476 -7.29 -22.99 -6.17
CA SER A 476 -7.92 -21.69 -6.43
C SER A 476 -9.33 -21.66 -5.88
N GLN A 477 -9.57 -20.75 -4.92
CA GLN A 477 -10.90 -20.52 -4.36
C GLN A 477 -11.61 -19.45 -5.19
N LEU A 478 -12.71 -19.83 -5.84
CA LEU A 478 -13.52 -18.90 -6.64
C LEU A 478 -14.65 -18.24 -5.84
N PHE A 479 -15.01 -18.82 -4.69
CA PHE A 479 -15.94 -18.23 -3.74
C PHE A 479 -15.34 -16.95 -3.11
N PRO A 480 -16.14 -15.89 -2.89
CA PRO A 480 -15.69 -14.65 -2.27
C PRO A 480 -15.42 -14.82 -0.76
N PHE A 481 -14.39 -15.59 -0.43
CA PHE A 481 -14.10 -16.03 0.94
C PHE A 481 -13.61 -14.89 1.83
N LYS A 482 -12.99 -13.83 1.29
CA LYS A 482 -12.47 -12.71 2.10
C LYS A 482 -13.62 -11.85 2.61
N THR A 483 -14.51 -11.47 1.71
CA THR A 483 -15.74 -10.72 2.02
C THR A 483 -16.62 -11.55 2.95
N PHE A 484 -16.76 -12.85 2.69
CA PHE A 484 -17.46 -13.75 3.60
C PHE A 484 -16.83 -13.77 5.00
N THR A 485 -15.50 -13.85 5.09
CA THR A 485 -14.76 -13.80 6.37
C THR A 485 -15.02 -12.48 7.09
N VAL A 486 -14.96 -11.34 6.39
CA VAL A 486 -15.24 -10.01 6.94
C VAL A 486 -16.66 -9.91 7.49
N LEU A 487 -17.66 -10.37 6.75
CA LEU A 487 -19.05 -10.35 7.17
C LEU A 487 -19.29 -11.25 8.38
N LEU A 488 -18.66 -12.43 8.41
CA LEU A 488 -18.78 -13.35 9.54
C LEU A 488 -18.05 -12.81 10.78
N THR A 489 -16.87 -12.21 10.61
CA THR A 489 -16.15 -11.50 11.68
C THR A 489 -17.01 -10.37 12.24
N LEU A 490 -17.58 -9.50 11.38
CA LEU A 490 -18.46 -8.41 11.80
C LEU A 490 -19.68 -8.90 12.58
N SER A 491 -20.34 -9.94 12.04
CA SER A 491 -21.51 -10.56 12.67
C SER A 491 -21.16 -11.18 14.02
N THR A 492 -19.99 -11.82 14.12
CA THR A 492 -19.49 -12.41 15.37
C THR A 492 -19.21 -11.33 16.42
N ILE A 493 -18.56 -10.22 16.05
CA ILE A 493 -18.28 -9.11 16.98
C ILE A 493 -19.60 -8.59 17.57
N LEU A 494 -20.59 -8.33 16.72
CA LEU A 494 -21.89 -7.81 17.16
C LEU A 494 -22.63 -8.84 18.02
N ALA A 495 -22.77 -10.08 17.55
CA ALA A 495 -23.53 -11.12 18.25
C ALA A 495 -22.93 -11.44 19.62
N VAL A 496 -21.61 -11.64 19.70
CA VAL A 496 -20.92 -11.95 20.96
C VAL A 496 -20.92 -10.74 21.89
N SER A 497 -20.76 -9.52 21.37
CA SER A 497 -20.86 -8.32 22.21
C SER A 497 -22.24 -8.17 22.85
N HIS A 498 -23.30 -8.36 22.05
CA HIS A 498 -24.68 -8.32 22.54
C HIS A 498 -24.99 -9.43 23.53
N LEU A 499 -24.48 -10.64 23.27
CA LEU A 499 -24.62 -11.77 24.19
C LEU A 499 -23.90 -11.50 25.52
N ALA A 500 -22.64 -11.06 25.48
CA ALA A 500 -21.87 -10.74 26.68
C ALA A 500 -22.58 -9.65 27.50
N LYS A 501 -23.04 -8.57 26.85
CA LYS A 501 -23.82 -7.52 27.50
C LYS A 501 -25.10 -8.07 28.16
N ALA A 502 -25.84 -8.94 27.48
CA ALA A 502 -27.04 -9.55 28.03
C ALA A 502 -26.74 -10.48 29.23
N LEU A 503 -25.62 -11.21 29.19
CA LEU A 503 -25.19 -12.09 30.27
C LEU A 503 -24.80 -11.31 31.54
N PHE A 504 -24.05 -10.21 31.39
CA PHE A 504 -23.71 -9.34 32.52
C PHE A 504 -24.93 -8.62 33.07
N GLN A 505 -25.80 -8.06 32.22
CA GLN A 505 -27.02 -7.37 32.67
C GLN A 505 -28.02 -8.29 33.39
N ARG A 506 -28.02 -9.58 33.04
CA ARG A 506 -28.86 -10.59 33.72
C ARG A 506 -28.17 -11.21 34.94
N ASN A 507 -27.00 -10.73 35.36
CA ASN A 507 -26.17 -11.27 36.44
C ASN A 507 -25.86 -12.77 36.28
N LEU A 508 -25.81 -13.27 35.04
CA LEU A 508 -25.44 -14.66 34.75
C LEU A 508 -23.91 -14.84 34.77
N LEU A 509 -23.15 -13.76 34.62
CA LEU A 509 -21.71 -13.71 34.77
C LEU A 509 -21.31 -12.80 35.94
N PRO A 510 -20.24 -13.12 36.69
CA PRO A 510 -19.74 -12.25 37.75
C PRO A 510 -19.32 -10.87 37.21
N CYS A 511 -19.69 -9.79 37.91
CA CYS A 511 -19.28 -8.43 37.53
C CYS A 511 -17.75 -8.24 37.52
N SER A 512 -16.99 -9.07 38.23
CA SER A 512 -15.53 -9.06 38.20
C SER A 512 -14.93 -9.40 36.83
N TRP A 513 -15.73 -9.99 35.93
CA TRP A 513 -15.33 -10.31 34.57
C TRP A 513 -15.79 -9.27 33.54
N ASP A 514 -16.41 -8.16 33.94
CA ASP A 514 -16.74 -7.08 33.02
C ASP A 514 -15.46 -6.26 32.72
N VAL A 515 -14.92 -6.37 31.49
CA VAL A 515 -13.59 -5.86 31.07
C VAL A 515 -13.68 -4.88 29.91
#